data_AF-A0A6M0CCQ2-F1
#
_entry.id   AF-A0A6M0CCQ2-F1
#
_cell.length_a   1.000
_cell.length_b   1.000
_cell.length_c   1.000
_cell.angle_alpha   90.00
_cell.angle_beta   90.00
_cell.angle_gamma   90.00
#
_symmetry.space_group_name_H-M   'P 1'
#
loop_
_entity.id
_entity.type
_entity.pdbx_description
1 polymer ?
#
loop_
_entity_poly.entity_id
_entity_poly.type
_entity_poly.pdbx_seq_one_letter_code
_entity_poly.pdbx_strand_id
1 'polypeptide(L)'
;VTISLIHRAKGNEADMVYVVGFDNIAKNESKINLRNAIFVALTRARGWAVLSGIGEYPMYEEMGRVIDSGDRFTFTYRRPSRNLDE
;
A
#
# COMPACT_ATOMS: atom_id res chain seq x y z
N VAL A 1 -5.44 -16.28 -13.49
CA VAL A 1 -4.62 -15.23 -12.82
C VAL A 1 -4.55 -14.03 -13.75
N THR A 2 -4.86 -12.82 -13.27
CA THR A 2 -4.87 -11.57 -14.06
C THR A 2 -3.74 -10.67 -13.62
N ILE A 3 -2.97 -10.13 -14.55
CA ILE A 3 -1.88 -9.18 -14.27
C ILE A 3 -2.24 -7.83 -14.86
N SER A 4 -2.17 -6.78 -14.05
CA SER A 4 -2.54 -5.43 -14.47
C SER A 4 -1.80 -4.37 -13.65
N LEU A 5 -1.75 -3.16 -14.19
CA LEU A 5 -1.30 -1.98 -13.46
C LEU A 5 -2.44 -1.47 -12.58
N ILE A 6 -2.08 -0.86 -11.44
CA ILE A 6 -3.04 -0.38 -10.43
C ILE A 6 -4.12 0.53 -11.05
N HIS A 7 -3.73 1.45 -11.94
CA HIS A 7 -4.68 2.39 -12.55
C HIS A 7 -5.75 1.71 -13.43
N ARG A 8 -5.46 0.54 -14.00
CA ARG A 8 -6.41 -0.25 -14.82
C ARG A 8 -7.23 -1.23 -13.99
N ALA A 9 -6.85 -1.48 -12.74
CA ALA A 9 -7.57 -2.37 -11.84
C ALA A 9 -8.78 -1.69 -11.17
N LYS A 10 -8.98 -0.38 -11.35
CA LYS A 10 -10.10 0.36 -10.75
C LYS A 10 -11.44 -0.25 -11.17
N GLY A 11 -12.28 -0.58 -10.19
CA GLY A 11 -13.59 -1.23 -10.41
C GLY A 11 -13.53 -2.75 -10.58
N ASN A 12 -12.34 -3.34 -10.70
CA ASN A 12 -12.15 -4.79 -10.71
C ASN A 12 -11.75 -5.28 -9.32
N GLU A 13 -12.33 -6.37 -8.83
CA GLU A 13 -12.05 -6.93 -7.51
C GLU A 13 -11.78 -8.43 -7.62
N ALA A 14 -11.00 -8.97 -6.70
CA ALA A 14 -10.68 -10.39 -6.63
C ALA A 14 -10.62 -10.86 -5.17
N ASP A 15 -10.86 -12.14 -4.94
CA ASP A 15 -10.78 -12.73 -3.60
C ASP A 15 -9.37 -12.64 -3.01
N MET A 16 -8.36 -12.71 -3.88
CA MET A 16 -6.96 -12.56 -3.53
C MET A 16 -6.24 -11.62 -4.50
N VAL A 17 -5.47 -10.67 -3.96
CA VAL A 17 -4.68 -9.70 -4.73
C VAL A 17 -3.24 -9.73 -4.29
N TYR A 18 -2.33 -9.81 -5.26
CA TYR A 18 -0.89 -9.72 -5.05
C TYR A 18 -0.41 -8.36 -5.58
N VAL A 19 0.13 -7.54 -4.68
CA VAL A 19 0.76 -6.26 -5.04
C VAL A 19 2.27 -6.47 -5.04
N VAL A 20 2.86 -6.41 -6.23
CA VAL A 20 4.29 -6.58 -6.43
C VAL A 20 4.96 -5.21 -6.58
N GLY A 21 6.11 -5.03 -5.95
CA GLY A 21 6.90 -3.80 -6.04
C GLY A 21 6.53 -2.77 -4.98
N PHE A 22 6.13 -3.23 -3.79
CA PHE A 22 5.80 -2.38 -2.65
C PHE A 22 6.98 -1.47 -2.24
N ASP A 23 8.22 -1.88 -2.53
CA ASP A 23 9.43 -1.08 -2.35
C ASP A 23 9.40 0.24 -3.12
N ASN A 24 8.78 0.29 -4.30
CA ASN A 24 8.70 1.52 -5.08
C ASN A 24 7.86 2.59 -4.37
N ILE A 25 6.84 2.17 -3.64
CA ILE A 25 6.01 3.04 -2.81
C ILE A 25 6.77 3.41 -1.54
N ALA A 26 7.38 2.43 -0.88
CA ALA A 26 8.10 2.63 0.37
C ALA A 26 9.30 3.57 0.24
N LYS A 27 10.05 3.51 -0.88
CA LYS A 27 11.14 4.45 -1.21
C LYS A 27 10.68 5.90 -1.33
N ASN A 28 9.43 6.11 -1.77
CA ASN A 28 8.89 7.41 -2.15
C ASN A 28 7.56 7.70 -1.45
N GLU A 29 7.47 7.32 -0.18
CA GLU A 29 6.22 7.40 0.59
C GLU A 29 5.67 8.83 0.70
N SER A 30 6.48 9.87 0.51
CA SER A 30 6.02 11.26 0.50
C SER A 30 5.12 11.58 -0.70
N LYS A 31 5.18 10.79 -1.78
CA LYS A 31 4.38 11.01 -2.99
C LYS A 31 2.94 10.54 -2.80
N ILE A 32 2.01 11.48 -2.77
CA ILE A 32 0.56 11.24 -2.61
C ILE A 32 0.03 10.25 -3.67
N ASN A 33 0.50 10.36 -4.92
CA ASN A 33 0.06 9.47 -6.00
C ASN A 33 0.42 8.00 -5.73
N LEU A 34 1.58 7.73 -5.11
CA LEU A 34 2.00 6.36 -4.77
C LEU A 34 1.21 5.81 -3.57
N ARG A 35 0.94 6.65 -2.56
CA ARG A 35 0.03 6.28 -1.45
C ARG A 35 -1.38 5.95 -1.94
N ASN A 36 -1.91 6.77 -2.84
CA ASN A 36 -3.22 6.52 -3.45
C ASN A 36 -3.21 5.22 -4.27
N ALA A 37 -2.12 4.94 -4.99
CA ALA A 37 -1.99 3.72 -5.76
C ALA A 37 -2.04 2.47 -4.87
N ILE A 38 -1.28 2.43 -3.76
CA ILE A 38 -1.33 1.27 -2.85
C ILE A 38 -2.69 1.12 -2.19
N PHE A 39 -3.34 2.22 -1.83
CA PHE A 39 -4.71 2.19 -1.30
C PHE A 39 -5.70 1.58 -2.30
N VAL A 40 -5.64 2.00 -3.57
CA VAL A 40 -6.47 1.42 -4.62
C VAL A 40 -6.18 -0.06 -4.79
N ALA A 41 -4.91 -0.47 -4.81
CA ALA A 41 -4.51 -1.87 -4.96
C ALA A 41 -5.04 -2.75 -3.83
N LEU A 42 -4.88 -2.32 -2.57
CA LEU A 42 -5.38 -3.04 -1.38
C LEU A 42 -6.90 -3.19 -1.41
N THR A 43 -7.63 -2.13 -1.78
CA THR A 43 -9.10 -2.16 -1.86
C THR A 43 -9.65 -2.94 -3.07
N ARG A 44 -8.82 -3.60 -3.88
CA ARG A 44 -9.28 -4.59 -4.88
C ARG A 44 -9.44 -5.98 -4.29
N ALA A 45 -8.88 -6.24 -3.11
CA ALA A 45 -8.99 -7.54 -2.44
C ALA A 45 -10.32 -7.65 -1.68
N ARG A 46 -10.99 -8.80 -1.80
CA ARG A 46 -12.17 -9.14 -0.99
C ARG A 46 -11.84 -9.96 0.24
N GLY A 47 -10.79 -10.79 0.18
CA GLY A 47 -10.35 -11.63 1.29
C GLY A 47 -8.90 -11.34 1.66
N TRP A 48 -7.96 -11.64 0.77
CA TRP A 48 -6.52 -11.56 1.06
C TRP A 48 -5.81 -10.57 0.14
N ALA A 49 -5.01 -9.70 0.73
CA ALA A 49 -4.04 -8.88 0.04
C ALA A 49 -2.63 -9.30 0.48
N VAL A 50 -1.76 -9.56 -0.50
CA VAL A 50 -0.35 -9.91 -0.26
C VAL A 50 0.51 -8.81 -0.87
N LEU A 51 1.34 -8.19 -0.04
CA LEU A 51 2.30 -7.18 -0.47
C LEU A 51 3.68 -7.83 -0.61
N SER A 52 4.37 -7.60 -1.72
CA SER A 52 5.76 -8.02 -1.91
C SER A 52 6.62 -6.87 -2.40
N GLY A 53 7.85 -6.82 -1.92
CA GLY A 53 8.84 -5.82 -2.28
C GLY A 53 10.24 -6.29 -1.89
N ILE A 54 11.25 -5.57 -2.37
CA ILE A 54 12.66 -5.85 -2.09
C ILE A 54 13.25 -4.76 -1.18
N GLY A 55 14.33 -5.08 -0.46
CA GLY A 55 15.01 -4.15 0.43
C GLY A 55 14.31 -3.99 1.78
N GLU A 56 14.73 -2.96 2.53
CA GLU A 56 14.27 -2.68 3.89
C GLU A 56 13.80 -1.23 3.97
N TYR A 57 12.56 -1.02 4.39
CA TYR A 57 11.95 0.30 4.51
C TYR A 57 11.12 0.39 5.80
N PRO A 58 11.09 1.55 6.48
CA PRO A 58 10.27 1.74 7.68
C PRO A 58 8.79 1.41 7.49
N MET A 59 8.27 1.60 6.27
CA MET A 59 6.90 1.28 5.90
C MET A 59 6.57 -0.23 6.04
N TYR A 60 7.57 -1.12 5.90
CA TYR A 60 7.37 -2.56 6.05
C TYR A 60 7.15 -2.94 7.50
N GLU A 61 7.93 -2.34 8.41
CA GLU A 61 7.75 -2.50 9.85
C GLU A 61 6.44 -1.90 10.33
N GLU A 62 6.01 -0.77 9.76
CA GLU A 62 4.69 -0.20 10.03
C GLU A 62 3.58 -1.16 9.59
N MET A 63 3.66 -1.73 8.39
CA MET A 63 2.70 -2.73 7.92
C MET A 63 2.67 -3.96 8.81
N GLY A 64 3.83 -4.46 9.24
CA GLY A 64 3.95 -5.55 10.22
C GLY A 64 3.23 -5.22 11.52
N ARG A 65 3.49 -4.04 12.09
CA ARG A 65 2.79 -3.56 13.30
C ARG A 65 1.28 -3.44 13.12
N VAL A 66 0.80 -3.04 11.94
CA VAL A 66 -0.64 -3.00 11.64
C VAL A 66 -1.23 -4.41 11.65
N ILE A 67 -0.58 -5.36 10.98
CA ILE A 67 -1.03 -6.76 10.93
C ILE A 67 -1.03 -7.37 12.34
N ASP A 68 0.04 -7.15 13.10
CA ASP A 68 0.21 -7.66 14.47
C ASP A 68 -0.77 -7.02 15.46
N SER A 69 -1.28 -5.81 15.16
CA SER A 69 -2.23 -5.11 16.04
C SER A 69 -3.64 -5.70 16.03
N GLY A 70 -3.95 -6.60 15.09
CA GLY A 70 -5.23 -7.29 15.02
C GLY A 70 -6.40 -6.34 14.78
N ASP A 71 -7.28 -6.19 15.77
CA ASP A 71 -8.51 -5.42 15.69
C ASP A 71 -8.35 -3.93 16.05
N ARG A 72 -7.22 -3.56 16.68
CA ARG A 72 -7.01 -2.19 17.16
C ARG A 72 -5.59 -1.70 16.87
N PHE A 73 -5.49 -0.81 15.91
CA PHE A 73 -4.26 -0.08 15.62
C PHE A 73 -4.30 1.35 16.20
N THR A 74 -3.22 1.78 16.85
CA THR A 74 -3.07 3.16 17.37
C THR A 74 -1.83 3.79 16.75
N PHE A 75 -1.98 4.98 16.17
CA PHE A 75 -0.89 5.73 15.56
C PHE A 75 -0.99 7.22 15.89
N THR A 76 0.15 7.89 15.91
CA THR A 76 0.20 9.35 16.06
C THR A 76 0.04 9.99 14.69
N TYR A 77 -1.06 10.70 14.48
CA TYR A 77 -1.25 11.46 13.24
C TYR A 77 -0.22 12.58 13.14
N ARG A 78 0.60 12.53 12.08
CA ARG A 78 1.50 13.62 11.69
C ARG A 78 0.99 14.22 10.39
N ARG A 79 0.91 15.55 10.34
CA ARG A 79 0.51 16.24 9.12
C ARG A 79 1.56 15.97 8.05
N PRO A 80 1.22 15.39 6.89
CA PRO A 80 2.20 15.13 5.85
C PRO A 80 2.79 16.46 5.34
N SER A 81 4.10 16.53 5.20
CA SER A 81 4.78 17.64 4.52
C SER A 81 4.37 17.62 3.06
N ARG A 82 3.53 18.57 2.65
CA ARG A 82 3.08 18.70 1.26
C ARG A 82 4.21 19.35 0.46
N ASN A 83 5.07 18.54 -0.15
CA ASN A 83 5.92 19.03 -1.24
C ASN A 83 5.00 19.26 -2.44
N LEU A 84 4.78 20.54 -2.77
CA LEU A 84 3.91 21.00 -3.86
C LEU A 84 4.64 21.05 -5.21
N ASP A 85 5.90 20.62 -5.26
CA ASP A 85 6.81 20.89 -6.37
C ASP A 85 6.90 19.75 -7.42
N GLU A 86 5.86 18.90 -7.52
CA GLU A 86 5.68 17.94 -8.65
C GLU A 86 4.26 18.03 -9.23
#